data_AF-A0A381L451-F1
#
_entry.id   AF-A0A381L451-F1
#
_cell.length_a   1.000
_cell.length_b   1.000
_cell.length_c   1.000
_cell.angle_alpha   90.00
_cell.angle_beta   90.00
_cell.angle_gamma   90.00
#
_symmetry.space_group_name_H-M   'P 1'
#
loop_
_entity.id
_entity.type
_entity.pdbx_description
1 polymer ?
#
loop_
_entity_poly.entity_id
_entity_poly.type
_entity_poly.pdbx_seq_one_letter_code
_entity_poly.pdbx_strand_id
1 'polypeptide(L)'
;MKSRNALISGDRGSKINIADQEFRNSQTSRRRSIENENNSDENYDPDQNIEERRKVRKGLRDLNRILVERRNEYLNPSSTGLEDTITQANTLSRQVKQTSDATIDSNLLVTAADITYKRTIAIISGETGQGMDLDDFINKCKAYIRLGEGSAPTQGQKNQGLNSEIGAEV
;
A
#
# COMPACT_ATOMS: atom_id res chain seq x y z
N MET A 1 -19.80 -77.28 -3.07
CA MET A 1 -21.03 -77.16 -2.25
C MET A 1 -20.68 -76.30 -1.04
N LYS A 2 -21.25 -75.14 -0.68
CA LYS A 2 -22.41 -74.29 -1.05
C LYS A 2 -21.97 -72.85 -0.67
N SER A 3 -21.88 -71.88 -1.58
CA SER A 3 -22.90 -70.88 -1.96
C SER A 3 -23.62 -70.15 -0.83
N ARG A 4 -23.54 -68.80 -0.88
CA ARG A 4 -24.49 -67.70 -0.54
C ARG A 4 -23.64 -66.47 -0.10
N ASN A 5 -23.84 -65.23 -0.51
CA ASN A 5 -24.99 -64.58 -1.15
C ASN A 5 -24.50 -63.29 -1.85
N ALA A 6 -25.11 -62.95 -2.98
CA ALA A 6 -24.91 -61.69 -3.69
C ALA A 6 -25.74 -60.56 -3.06
N LEU A 7 -25.21 -59.34 -3.04
CA LEU A 7 -26.02 -58.12 -3.14
C LEU A 7 -25.44 -57.22 -4.24
N ILE A 8 -26.22 -57.08 -5.29
CA ILE A 8 -26.12 -56.06 -6.33
C ILE A 8 -26.92 -54.84 -5.85
N SER A 9 -26.37 -53.64 -6.03
CA SER A 9 -27.04 -52.46 -6.62
C SER A 9 -26.53 -51.15 -6.01
N GLY A 10 -26.25 -50.17 -6.87
CA GLY A 10 -26.11 -48.79 -6.46
C GLY A 10 -25.02 -47.99 -7.18
N ASP A 11 -24.95 -48.09 -8.51
CA ASP A 11 -24.37 -47.02 -9.32
C ASP A 11 -25.12 -45.71 -9.00
N ARG A 12 -24.42 -44.76 -8.37
CA ARG A 12 -24.82 -43.36 -8.29
C ARG A 12 -23.57 -42.52 -8.45
N GLY A 13 -23.25 -42.24 -9.71
CA GLY A 13 -22.25 -41.26 -10.09
C GLY A 13 -22.40 -39.97 -9.28
N SER A 14 -21.38 -39.65 -8.50
CA SER A 14 -21.17 -38.31 -7.97
C SER A 14 -20.74 -37.45 -9.16
N LYS A 15 -21.71 -36.75 -9.77
CA LYS A 15 -21.42 -35.65 -10.69
C LYS A 15 -20.77 -34.55 -9.87
N ILE A 16 -19.44 -34.60 -9.80
CA ILE A 16 -18.61 -33.54 -9.27
C ILE A 16 -18.87 -32.33 -10.18
N ASN A 17 -19.50 -31.30 -9.65
CA ASN A 17 -19.73 -30.05 -10.38
C ASN A 17 -18.38 -29.39 -10.65
N ILE A 18 -17.85 -29.61 -11.86
CA ILE A 18 -16.56 -29.10 -12.36
C ILE A 18 -16.48 -27.56 -12.33
N ALA A 19 -17.61 -26.86 -12.20
CA ALA A 19 -17.68 -25.40 -12.12
C ALA A 19 -17.24 -24.81 -10.76
N ASP A 20 -17.30 -25.57 -9.66
CA ASP A 20 -16.87 -25.08 -8.34
C ASP A 20 -15.36 -25.27 -8.10
N GLN A 21 -14.68 -26.02 -8.98
CA GLN A 21 -13.27 -26.34 -8.84
C GLN A 21 -12.34 -25.22 -9.38
N GLU A 22 -12.85 -24.32 -10.22
CA GLU A 22 -12.06 -23.22 -10.79
C GLU A 22 -11.93 -21.98 -9.89
N PHE A 23 -12.84 -21.79 -8.93
CA PHE A 23 -12.78 -20.64 -8.00
C PHE A 23 -11.85 -20.83 -6.80
N ARG A 24 -11.52 -22.08 -6.42
CA ARG A 24 -10.59 -22.34 -5.31
C ARG A 24 -9.12 -22.40 -5.75
N ASN A 25 -8.85 -22.71 -7.02
CA ASN A 25 -7.48 -22.78 -7.55
C ASN A 25 -6.89 -21.41 -7.94
N SER A 26 -7.71 -20.38 -8.07
CA SER A 26 -7.27 -19.04 -8.49
C SER A 26 -6.85 -18.13 -7.34
N GLN A 27 -7.06 -18.52 -6.07
CA GLN A 27 -6.59 -17.77 -4.90
C GLN A 27 -5.21 -18.22 -4.37
N THR A 28 -4.74 -19.42 -4.69
CA THR A 28 -3.48 -19.94 -4.15
C THR A 28 -2.23 -19.54 -4.94
N SER A 29 -2.38 -18.91 -6.12
CA SER A 29 -1.25 -18.55 -7.01
C SER A 29 -0.74 -17.10 -6.88
N ARG A 30 -1.26 -16.25 -5.99
CA ARG A 30 -0.82 -14.84 -5.88
C ARG A 30 0.14 -14.52 -4.73
N ARG A 31 0.94 -15.49 -4.29
CA ARG A 31 2.12 -15.21 -3.46
C ARG A 31 3.14 -16.35 -3.63
N ARG A 32 3.73 -16.48 -4.81
CA ARG A 32 5.12 -16.97 -4.84
C ARG A 32 5.97 -15.83 -4.32
N SER A 33 6.29 -15.85 -3.03
CA SER A 33 7.59 -15.31 -2.60
C SER A 33 8.61 -15.99 -3.49
N ILE A 34 9.40 -15.21 -4.22
CA ILE A 34 10.64 -15.72 -4.80
C ILE A 34 11.50 -16.00 -3.58
N GLU A 35 11.38 -17.21 -3.05
CA GLU A 35 12.31 -17.74 -2.06
C GLU A 35 13.61 -17.97 -2.82
N ASN A 36 14.56 -17.06 -2.63
CA ASN A 36 15.88 -17.20 -3.18
C ASN A 36 16.53 -18.37 -2.43
N GLU A 37 16.45 -19.59 -2.99
CA GLU A 37 17.02 -20.86 -2.46
C GLU A 37 18.57 -20.87 -2.43
N ASN A 38 19.21 -19.72 -2.32
CA ASN A 38 20.66 -19.59 -2.23
C ASN A 38 21.02 -18.75 -0.99
N ASN A 39 21.13 -19.39 0.18
CA ASN A 39 21.87 -18.98 1.41
C ASN A 39 21.23 -19.48 2.74
N SER A 40 20.69 -20.69 2.81
CA SER A 40 20.14 -21.21 4.08
C SER A 40 21.22 -21.58 5.11
N ASP A 41 22.42 -21.94 4.67
CA ASP A 41 23.47 -22.47 5.57
C ASP A 41 24.38 -21.39 6.19
N GLU A 42 24.34 -20.13 5.70
CA GLU A 42 25.17 -19.03 6.22
C GLU A 42 24.39 -18.00 7.06
N ASN A 43 23.10 -18.25 7.34
CA ASN A 43 22.20 -17.21 7.84
C ASN A 43 22.18 -17.08 9.38
N TYR A 44 22.62 -18.11 10.10
CA TYR A 44 22.71 -18.10 11.56
C TYR A 44 24.11 -18.45 12.04
N ASP A 45 24.74 -17.53 12.77
CA ASP A 45 26.07 -17.71 13.38
C ASP A 45 26.01 -17.31 14.86
N PRO A 46 25.99 -18.27 15.80
CA PRO A 46 25.99 -17.99 17.23
C PRO A 46 27.33 -17.45 17.75
N ASP A 47 28.43 -17.71 17.03
CA ASP A 47 29.80 -17.40 17.44
C ASP A 47 30.35 -16.14 16.73
N GLN A 48 29.46 -15.36 16.11
CA GLN A 48 29.79 -14.09 15.45
C GLN A 48 30.61 -13.19 16.38
N ASN A 49 31.65 -12.55 15.80
CA ASN A 49 32.49 -11.63 16.55
C ASN A 49 31.68 -10.52 17.25
N ILE A 50 31.95 -10.33 18.54
CA ILE A 50 31.21 -9.39 19.40
C ILE A 50 31.30 -7.96 18.89
N GLU A 51 32.43 -7.55 18.30
CA GLU A 51 32.62 -6.19 17.79
C GLU A 51 31.82 -5.94 16.51
N GLU A 52 31.73 -6.92 15.62
CA GLU A 52 30.86 -6.84 14.44
C GLU A 52 29.40 -6.73 14.86
N ARG A 53 28.98 -7.58 15.79
CA ARG A 53 27.64 -7.56 16.37
C ARG A 53 27.31 -6.22 17.04
N ARG A 54 28.26 -5.63 17.77
CA ARG A 54 28.11 -4.29 18.37
C ARG A 54 27.90 -3.21 17.31
N LYS A 55 28.67 -3.25 16.22
CA LYS A 55 28.54 -2.30 15.10
C LYS A 55 27.18 -2.41 14.42
N VAL A 56 26.74 -3.63 14.10
CA VAL A 56 25.43 -3.88 13.47
C VAL A 56 24.29 -3.38 14.36
N ARG A 57 24.30 -3.75 15.65
CA ARG A 57 23.28 -3.29 16.61
C ARG A 57 23.25 -1.77 16.76
N LYS A 58 24.42 -1.15 16.82
CA LYS A 58 24.52 0.31 16.91
C LYS A 58 23.94 0.95 15.65
N GLY A 59 24.34 0.47 14.47
CA GLY A 59 23.81 0.96 13.19
C GLY A 59 22.29 0.83 13.08
N LEU A 60 21.72 -0.33 13.40
CA LEU A 60 20.27 -0.56 13.37
C LEU A 60 19.53 0.35 14.35
N ARG A 61 20.05 0.54 15.57
CA ARG A 61 19.44 1.44 16.56
C ARG A 61 19.57 2.91 16.18
N ASP A 62 20.70 3.31 15.61
CA ASP A 62 20.92 4.67 15.13
C ASP A 62 19.99 4.98 13.94
N LEU A 63 19.85 4.05 13.00
CA LEU A 63 18.86 4.17 11.92
C LEU A 63 17.44 4.26 12.46
N ASN A 64 17.05 3.42 13.42
CA ASN A 64 15.73 3.47 14.02
C ASN A 64 15.47 4.82 14.71
N ARG A 65 16.47 5.35 15.43
CA ARG A 65 16.39 6.68 16.05
C ARG A 65 16.21 7.78 15.00
N ILE A 66 17.04 7.78 13.95
CA ILE A 66 16.93 8.75 12.84
C ILE A 66 15.56 8.66 12.17
N LEU A 67 15.05 7.44 12.00
CA LEU A 67 13.75 7.18 11.39
C LEU A 67 12.61 7.82 12.20
N VAL A 68 12.69 7.76 13.54
CA VAL A 68 11.72 8.36 14.46
C VAL A 68 11.90 9.88 14.57
N GLU A 69 13.13 10.37 14.70
CA GLU A 69 13.44 11.81 14.84
C GLU A 69 13.04 12.59 13.58
N ARG A 70 13.31 12.05 12.39
CA ARG A 70 13.00 12.68 11.11
C ARG A 70 11.65 12.27 10.53
N ARG A 71 10.77 11.67 11.34
CA ARG A 71 9.45 11.20 10.90
C ARG A 71 8.68 12.24 10.08
N ASN A 72 8.66 13.48 10.54
CA ASN A 72 7.92 14.56 9.90
C ASN A 72 8.51 14.94 8.53
N GLU A 73 9.82 14.82 8.36
CA GLU A 73 10.52 15.07 7.09
C GLU A 73 10.13 14.01 6.04
N TYR A 74 10.02 12.74 6.45
CA TYR A 74 9.64 11.64 5.56
C TYR A 74 8.18 11.67 5.11
N LEU A 75 7.32 12.45 5.78
CA LEU A 75 5.94 12.67 5.34
C LEU A 75 5.87 13.61 4.12
N ASN A 76 6.92 14.37 3.84
CA ASN A 76 6.98 15.23 2.66
C ASN A 76 7.03 14.37 1.38
N PRO A 77 6.15 14.60 0.39
CA PRO A 77 6.14 13.86 -0.87
C PRO A 77 7.47 13.89 -1.64
N SER A 78 8.25 14.97 -1.48
CA SER A 78 9.55 15.16 -2.16
C SER A 78 10.75 14.56 -1.42
N SER A 79 10.55 13.96 -0.23
CA SER A 79 11.65 13.39 0.56
C SER A 79 12.07 12.02 0.02
N THR A 80 13.36 11.88 -0.30
CA THR A 80 14.05 10.61 -0.61
C THR A 80 14.60 9.92 0.63
N GLY A 81 14.60 10.58 1.79
CA GLY A 81 15.28 10.08 2.98
C GLY A 81 14.74 8.73 3.50
N LEU A 82 13.46 8.42 3.24
CA LEU A 82 12.89 7.12 3.59
C LEU A 82 13.48 5.98 2.73
N GLU A 83 13.71 6.24 1.44
CA GLU A 83 14.35 5.27 0.53
C GLU A 83 15.82 5.04 0.92
N ASP A 84 16.54 6.13 1.23
CA ASP A 84 17.94 6.07 1.65
C ASP A 84 18.11 5.29 2.96
N THR A 85 17.22 5.51 3.92
CA THR A 85 17.24 4.79 5.21
C THR A 85 16.92 3.30 5.05
N ILE A 86 15.96 2.94 4.20
CA ILE A 86 15.63 1.54 3.90
C ILE A 86 16.80 0.86 3.18
N THR A 87 17.48 1.55 2.26
CA THR A 87 18.66 1.02 1.55
C THR A 87 19.83 0.76 2.50
N GLN A 88 20.07 1.68 3.44
CA GLN A 88 21.06 1.49 4.51
C GLN A 88 20.67 0.35 5.44
N ALA A 89 19.39 0.25 5.82
CA ALA A 89 18.87 -0.84 6.63
C ALA A 89 19.12 -2.20 5.96
N ASN A 90 18.77 -2.33 4.67
CA ASN A 90 18.99 -3.56 3.89
C ASN A 90 20.47 -3.98 3.85
N THR A 91 21.38 -3.01 3.83
CA THR A 91 22.82 -3.29 3.88
C THR A 91 23.23 -3.89 5.23
N LEU A 92 22.68 -3.38 6.33
CA LEU A 92 22.92 -3.91 7.68
C LEU A 92 22.18 -5.25 7.93
N SER A 93 20.99 -5.44 7.36
CA SER A 93 20.21 -6.69 7.50
C SER A 93 20.98 -7.91 7.00
N ARG A 94 21.85 -7.75 5.99
CA ARG A 94 22.72 -8.84 5.48
C ARG A 94 23.76 -9.31 6.50
N GLN A 95 24.10 -8.47 7.48
CA GLN A 95 25.08 -8.76 8.52
C GLN A 95 24.43 -9.32 9.80
N VAL A 96 23.09 -9.40 9.83
CA VAL A 96 22.34 -9.98 10.94
C VAL A 96 22.44 -11.50 10.87
N LYS A 97 23.10 -12.09 11.86
CA LYS A 97 23.31 -13.54 11.97
C LYS A 97 22.61 -14.18 13.17
N GLN A 98 21.93 -13.37 14.00
CA GLN A 98 21.28 -13.86 15.23
C GLN A 98 19.83 -13.36 15.34
N THR A 99 18.96 -14.20 15.93
CA THR A 99 17.55 -13.90 16.17
C THR A 99 17.32 -12.63 16.99
N SER A 100 18.17 -12.36 18.00
CA SER A 100 18.06 -11.15 18.83
C SER A 100 18.22 -9.87 18.02
N ASP A 101 19.07 -9.89 16.99
CA ASP A 101 19.37 -8.73 16.15
C ASP A 101 18.33 -8.61 15.03
N ALA A 102 17.82 -9.74 14.55
CA ALA A 102 16.68 -9.79 13.64
C ALA A 102 15.41 -9.17 14.24
N THR A 103 15.23 -9.23 15.56
CA THR A 103 14.12 -8.52 16.24
C THR A 103 14.26 -7.01 16.12
N ILE A 104 15.49 -6.48 16.24
CA ILE A 104 15.76 -5.04 16.10
C ILE A 104 15.52 -4.61 14.65
N ASP A 105 15.99 -5.41 13.69
CA ASP A 105 15.78 -5.19 12.26
C ASP A 105 14.29 -5.21 11.88
N SER A 106 13.54 -6.19 12.39
CA SER A 106 12.08 -6.29 12.18
C SER A 106 11.35 -5.05 12.71
N ASN A 107 11.71 -4.59 13.91
CA ASN A 107 11.12 -3.38 14.50
C ASN A 107 11.40 -2.13 13.65
N LEU A 108 12.59 -2.02 13.06
CA LEU A 108 12.93 -0.95 12.13
C LEU A 108 12.03 -0.97 10.89
N LEU A 109 11.87 -2.13 10.25
CA LEU A 109 11.02 -2.26 9.07
C LEU A 109 9.54 -1.99 9.36
N VAL A 110 9.02 -2.44 10.52
CA VAL A 110 7.65 -2.13 10.95
C VAL A 110 7.46 -0.63 11.10
N THR A 111 8.41 0.05 11.75
CA THR A 111 8.33 1.50 11.93
C THR A 111 8.39 2.23 10.58
N ALA A 112 9.24 1.76 9.66
CA ALA A 112 9.32 2.30 8.30
C ALA A 112 7.99 2.12 7.55
N ALA A 113 7.36 0.94 7.66
CA ALA A 113 6.07 0.67 7.04
C ALA A 113 4.96 1.61 7.57
N ASP A 114 4.93 1.86 8.89
CA ASP A 114 3.98 2.81 9.48
C ASP A 114 4.16 4.24 8.95
N ILE A 115 5.41 4.66 8.73
CA ILE A 115 5.72 5.96 8.15
C ILE A 115 5.27 6.02 6.69
N THR A 116 5.58 4.98 5.89
CA THR A 116 5.11 4.88 4.50
C THR A 116 3.59 4.94 4.42
N TYR A 117 2.88 4.25 5.31
CA TYR A 117 1.42 4.28 5.36
C TYR A 117 0.90 5.71 5.61
N LYS A 118 1.45 6.40 6.61
CA LYS A 118 1.08 7.80 6.90
C LYS A 118 1.45 8.74 5.76
N ARG A 119 2.60 8.52 5.10
CA ARG A 119 3.01 9.27 3.91
C ARG A 119 2.01 9.09 2.78
N THR A 120 1.58 7.86 2.50
CA THR A 120 0.58 7.58 1.47
C THR A 120 -0.75 8.27 1.79
N ILE A 121 -1.20 8.25 3.05
CA ILE A 121 -2.40 9.01 3.46
C ILE A 121 -2.20 10.51 3.24
N ALA A 122 -1.03 11.06 3.59
CA ALA A 122 -0.73 12.48 3.43
C ALA A 122 -0.66 12.91 1.95
N ILE A 123 -0.05 12.07 1.09
CA ILE A 123 -0.02 12.27 -0.36
C ILE A 123 -1.43 12.21 -0.92
N ILE A 124 -2.20 11.16 -0.62
CA ILE A 124 -3.58 11.03 -1.09
C ILE A 124 -4.39 12.24 -0.63
N SER A 125 -4.36 12.58 0.66
CA SER A 125 -5.16 13.69 1.21
C SER A 125 -4.71 15.08 0.71
N GLY A 126 -3.42 15.26 0.45
CA GLY A 126 -2.84 16.54 0.02
C GLY A 126 -2.93 16.76 -1.50
N GLU A 127 -2.75 15.72 -2.30
CA GLU A 127 -2.87 15.76 -3.76
C GLU A 127 -4.33 15.69 -4.22
N THR A 128 -5.21 15.00 -3.47
CA THR A 128 -6.67 15.14 -3.60
C THR A 128 -7.22 16.43 -2.98
N GLY A 129 -6.37 17.39 -2.63
CA GLY A 129 -6.79 18.80 -2.48
C GLY A 129 -7.26 19.41 -3.80
N GLN A 130 -6.85 18.84 -4.94
CA GLN A 130 -7.53 18.98 -6.24
C GLN A 130 -8.46 17.78 -6.50
N GLY A 131 -9.08 17.26 -5.45
CA GLY A 131 -10.20 16.35 -5.55
C GLY A 131 -11.27 17.08 -6.33
N MET A 132 -11.50 16.63 -7.55
CA MET A 132 -12.56 17.14 -8.40
C MET A 132 -13.85 17.08 -7.61
N ASP A 133 -14.45 18.23 -7.32
CA ASP A 133 -15.74 18.29 -6.66
C ASP A 133 -16.73 17.51 -7.53
N LEU A 134 -17.22 16.39 -7.01
CA LEU A 134 -18.12 15.49 -7.74
C LEU A 134 -19.41 16.23 -8.10
N ASP A 135 -19.86 17.16 -7.27
CA ASP A 135 -21.05 17.95 -7.54
C ASP A 135 -20.79 18.97 -8.66
N ASP A 136 -19.66 19.67 -8.65
CA ASP A 136 -19.25 20.55 -9.76
C ASP A 136 -19.05 19.76 -11.07
N PHE A 137 -18.47 18.57 -11.02
CA PHE A 137 -18.31 17.70 -12.18
C PHE A 137 -19.65 17.23 -12.74
N ILE A 138 -20.54 16.73 -11.89
CA ILE A 138 -21.89 16.31 -12.31
C ILE A 138 -22.68 17.51 -12.85
N ASN A 139 -22.52 18.70 -12.26
CA ASN A 139 -23.17 19.92 -12.74
C ASN A 139 -22.62 20.35 -14.11
N LYS A 140 -21.31 20.26 -14.33
CA LYS A 140 -20.69 20.48 -15.65
C LYS A 140 -21.13 19.44 -16.67
N CYS A 141 -21.24 18.16 -16.30
CA CYS A 141 -21.77 17.10 -17.16
C CYS A 141 -23.25 17.34 -17.51
N LYS A 142 -24.09 17.69 -16.53
CA LYS A 142 -25.49 18.04 -16.76
C LYS A 142 -25.60 19.25 -17.68
N ALA A 143 -24.78 20.27 -17.48
CA ALA A 143 -24.73 21.44 -18.34
C ALA A 143 -24.35 21.03 -19.77
N TYR A 144 -23.28 20.24 -19.95
CA TYR A 144 -22.83 19.78 -21.25
C TYR A 144 -23.88 18.95 -22.00
N ILE A 145 -24.51 17.99 -21.32
CA ILE A 145 -25.57 17.14 -21.91
C ILE A 145 -26.82 17.95 -22.24
N ARG A 146 -27.17 18.94 -21.41
CA ARG A 146 -28.33 19.82 -21.67
C ARG A 146 -28.08 20.84 -22.78
N LEU A 147 -26.84 21.32 -22.95
CA LEU A 147 -26.51 22.34 -23.95
C LEU A 147 -26.25 21.76 -25.34
N GLY A 148 -26.01 20.45 -25.46
CA GLY A 148 -25.94 19.73 -26.74
C GLY A 148 -24.76 20.09 -27.65
N GLU A 149 -24.09 21.23 -27.45
CA GLU A 149 -23.01 21.73 -28.29
C GLU A 149 -21.92 22.40 -27.44
N GLY A 150 -20.73 21.81 -27.49
CA GLY A 150 -19.38 22.39 -27.54
C GLY A 150 -19.00 23.77 -26.96
N SER A 151 -19.76 24.42 -26.08
CA SER A 151 -19.30 25.64 -25.41
C SER A 151 -18.90 25.37 -23.97
N ALA A 152 -17.59 25.47 -23.71
CA ALA A 152 -17.06 25.49 -22.36
C ALA A 152 -17.66 26.70 -21.61
N PRO A 153 -18.02 26.57 -20.32
CA PRO A 153 -18.52 27.70 -19.56
C PRO A 153 -17.38 28.70 -19.40
N THR A 154 -17.48 29.81 -20.13
CA THR A 154 -16.61 30.96 -19.93
C THR A 154 -16.88 31.48 -18.52
N GLN A 155 -15.86 31.40 -17.66
CA GLN A 155 -15.87 31.96 -16.31
C GLN A 155 -16.22 33.45 -16.40
N GLY A 156 -17.50 33.77 -16.15
CA GLY A 156 -17.98 35.14 -16.02
C GLY A 156 -17.38 35.77 -14.78
N GLN A 157 -16.42 36.66 -15.00
CA GLN A 157 -15.90 37.57 -13.99
C GLN A 157 -17.08 38.32 -13.36
N LYS A 158 -17.35 38.04 -12.08
CA LYS A 158 -18.14 38.92 -11.24
C LYS A 158 -17.36 40.21 -11.08
N ASN A 159 -17.85 41.33 -11.63
CA ASN A 159 -17.41 42.62 -11.16
C ASN A 159 -18.46 43.73 -11.33
N GLN A 160 -18.68 44.39 -10.19
CA GLN A 160 -19.21 45.73 -9.97
C GLN A 160 -20.74 45.88 -9.92
N GLY A 161 -21.21 45.97 -8.67
CA GLY A 161 -22.55 46.43 -8.36
C GLY A 161 -22.73 47.90 -8.74
N LEU A 162 -23.92 48.18 -9.24
CA LEU A 162 -24.46 49.52 -9.36
C LEU A 162 -25.70 49.58 -8.48
N ASN A 163 -25.51 50.09 -7.27
CA ASN A 163 -26.58 50.67 -6.47
C ASN A 163 -26.14 52.07 -6.08
N SER A 164 -26.76 53.08 -6.70
CA SER A 164 -27.02 54.39 -6.10
C SER A 164 -28.17 55.07 -6.84
N GLU A 165 -29.39 54.82 -6.36
CA GLU A 165 -30.31 55.84 -5.87
C GLU A 165 -30.65 57.12 -6.70
N ILE A 166 -31.98 57.31 -6.87
CA ILE A 166 -32.78 58.56 -6.72
C ILE A 166 -33.34 59.26 -7.99
N GLY A 167 -34.68 59.44 -7.98
CA GLY A 167 -35.43 60.53 -8.63
C GLY A 167 -36.60 60.06 -9.51
N ALA A 168 -37.74 59.62 -8.96
CA ALA A 168 -38.92 60.43 -8.59
C ALA A 168 -39.65 61.10 -9.78
N GLU A 169 -40.89 60.65 -9.98
CA GLU A 169 -41.93 61.22 -10.87
C GLU A 169 -42.10 62.74 -10.71
N VAL A 170 -42.24 63.47 -11.83
CA VAL A 170 -43.44 64.21 -12.30
C VAL A 170 -43.14 64.75 -13.70
#